data_AF-A0A7X8E7Z8-F1
#
_entry.id   AF-A0A7X8E7Z8-F1
#
_cell.length_a   1.000
_cell.length_b   1.000
_cell.length_c   1.000
_cell.angle_alpha   90.00
_cell.angle_beta   90.00
_cell.angle_gamma   90.00
#
_symmetry.space_group_name_H-M   'P 1'
#
loop_
_entity.id
_entity.type
_entity.pdbx_description
1 polymer ?
#
loop_
_entity_poly.entity_id
_entity_poly.type
_entity_poly.pdbx_seq_one_letter_code
_entity_poly.pdbx_strand_id
1 'polypeptide(L)'
;MTRDSLENAVVTDPMPEGLELLTNSIEVKEVEVDISGNVIAEKEEEVIFTNKSSTNELNLEFGNTNKAYKITFKTNIKEEEKDREGWALYHNTAYLDSDG
;
A
#
# COMPACT_ATOMS: atom_id res chain seq x y z
N MET A 1 16.07 6.04 -19.11
CA MET A 1 15.87 4.74 -18.46
C MET A 1 14.38 4.49 -18.46
N THR A 2 13.93 3.35 -18.96
CA THR A 2 12.51 2.97 -18.97
C THR A 2 12.24 2.09 -17.75
N ARG A 3 11.10 2.33 -17.10
CA ARG A 3 10.63 1.50 -15.99
C ARG A 3 10.07 0.21 -16.56
N ASP A 4 10.27 -0.88 -15.83
CA ASP A 4 9.69 -2.16 -16.19
C ASP A 4 8.17 -2.04 -16.20
N SER A 5 7.55 -2.65 -17.21
CA SER A 5 6.11 -2.79 -17.28
C SER A 5 5.71 -4.03 -16.49
N LEU A 6 4.78 -3.86 -15.56
CA LEU A 6 4.19 -4.94 -14.78
C LEU A 6 2.84 -5.30 -15.39
N GLU A 7 2.58 -6.58 -15.61
CA GLU A 7 1.27 -7.08 -16.01
C GLU A 7 0.47 -7.48 -14.78
N ASN A 8 -0.82 -7.13 -14.75
CA ASN A 8 -1.73 -7.43 -13.64
C ASN A 8 -1.15 -7.13 -12.24
N ALA A 9 -0.49 -5.98 -12.08
CA ALA A 9 0.19 -5.63 -10.85
C ALA A 9 -0.78 -5.56 -9.65
N VAL A 10 -0.43 -6.26 -8.57
CA VAL A 10 -1.18 -6.28 -7.31
C VAL A 10 -0.26 -5.93 -6.15
N VAL A 11 -0.70 -5.02 -5.29
CA VAL A 11 -0.05 -4.72 -4.02
C VAL A 11 -0.89 -5.31 -2.89
N THR A 12 -0.28 -6.15 -2.07
CA THR A 12 -0.90 -6.67 -0.84
C THR A 12 -0.08 -6.33 0.40
N ASP A 13 -0.76 -6.06 1.51
CA ASP A 13 -0.15 -5.86 2.82
C ASP A 13 -1.04 -6.49 3.89
N PRO A 14 -0.69 -7.67 4.42
CA PRO A 14 -1.44 -8.30 5.50
C PRO A 14 -1.32 -7.48 6.78
N MET A 15 -2.45 -7.10 7.38
CA MET A 15 -2.44 -6.33 8.61
C MET A 15 -1.85 -7.16 9.75
N PRO A 16 -0.82 -6.64 10.45
CA PRO A 16 -0.24 -7.33 11.59
C PRO A 16 -1.28 -7.60 12.68
N GLU A 17 -1.01 -8.61 13.51
CA GLU A 17 -1.81 -8.85 14.71
C GLU A 17 -1.91 -7.57 15.55
N GLY A 18 -3.11 -7.30 16.07
CA GLY A 18 -3.37 -6.10 16.85
C GLY A 18 -3.68 -4.83 16.06
N LEU A 19 -3.58 -4.86 14.73
CA LEU A 19 -3.94 -3.74 13.85
C LEU A 19 -5.15 -4.06 12.98
N GLU A 20 -5.90 -3.02 12.65
CA GLU A 20 -6.98 -3.06 11.65
C GLU A 20 -6.80 -1.93 10.64
N LEU A 21 -6.88 -2.27 9.35
CA LEU A 21 -6.86 -1.29 8.27
C LEU A 21 -8.12 -0.43 8.32
N LEU A 22 -7.92 0.89 8.32
CA LEU A 22 -9.00 1.84 8.10
C LEU A 22 -9.20 2.00 6.59
N THR A 23 -10.06 1.18 5.98
CA THR A 23 -10.16 1.06 4.51
C THR A 23 -10.51 2.36 3.79
N ASN A 24 -11.24 3.27 4.44
CA ASN A 24 -11.55 4.60 3.91
C ASN A 24 -10.40 5.62 4.02
N SER A 25 -9.25 5.23 4.58
CA SER A 25 -8.03 6.06 4.66
C SER A 25 -7.03 5.80 3.55
N ILE A 26 -7.31 4.84 2.67
CA ILE A 26 -6.41 4.46 1.57
C ILE A 26 -6.40 5.59 0.54
N GLU A 27 -5.22 6.18 0.36
CA GLU A 27 -4.94 7.18 -0.66
C GLU A 27 -3.87 6.64 -1.61
N VAL A 28 -4.12 6.75 -2.91
CA VAL A 28 -3.20 6.33 -3.96
C VAL A 28 -2.92 7.52 -4.87
N LYS A 29 -1.64 7.84 -5.05
CA LYS A 29 -1.19 8.90 -5.94
C LYS A 29 -0.15 8.38 -6.91
N GLU A 30 -0.24 8.77 -8.18
CA GLU A 30 0.87 8.59 -9.10
C GLU A 30 2.00 9.54 -8.72
N VAL A 31 3.24 9.05 -8.77
CA VAL A 31 4.43 9.82 -8.42
C VAL A 31 5.51 9.68 -9.49
N GLU A 32 6.35 10.70 -9.59
CA GLU A 32 7.62 10.62 -10.30
C GLU A 32 8.73 10.28 -9.31
N VAL A 33 9.64 9.40 -9.73
CA VAL A 33 10.77 8.96 -8.90
C VAL A 33 12.09 9.19 -9.62
N ASP A 34 13.13 9.50 -8.85
CA ASP A 34 14.50 9.58 -9.37
C ASP A 34 15.14 8.20 -9.57
N ILE A 35 16.39 8.17 -10.04
CA ILE A 35 17.15 6.92 -10.27
C ILE A 35 17.44 6.11 -9.00
N SER A 36 17.26 6.71 -7.83
CA SER A 36 17.44 6.07 -6.51
C SER A 36 16.11 5.64 -5.90
N GLY A 37 14.98 5.88 -6.59
CA GLY A 37 13.63 5.55 -6.12
C GLY A 37 13.01 6.61 -5.20
N ASN A 38 13.61 7.79 -5.04
CA ASN A 38 13.01 8.86 -4.23
C ASN A 38 11.90 9.55 -5.00
N VAL A 39 10.77 9.82 -4.33
CA VAL A 39 9.69 10.62 -4.90
C VAL A 39 10.15 12.07 -5.09
N ILE A 40 10.05 12.57 -6.31
CA ILE A 40 10.41 13.95 -6.68
C ILE A 40 9.20 14.82 -7.04
N ALA A 41 8.07 14.19 -7.40
CA ALA A 41 6.81 14.87 -7.63
C ALA A 41 5.61 13.93 -7.39
N GLU A 42 4.50 14.49 -6.89
CA GLU A 42 3.20 13.83 -6.86
C GLU A 42 2.34 14.38 -8.00
N LYS A 43 1.62 13.52 -8.70
CA LYS A 43 0.65 13.92 -9.72
C LYS A 43 -0.74 14.07 -9.09
N GLU A 44 -1.50 15.04 -9.57
CA GLU A 44 -2.89 15.28 -9.15
C GLU A 44 -3.90 14.46 -9.97
N GLU A 45 -3.43 13.71 -10.96
CA GLU A 45 -4.26 12.86 -11.81
C GLU A 45 -4.88 11.73 -10.99
N GLU A 46 -6.15 11.44 -11.27
CA GLU A 46 -6.85 10.31 -10.66
C GLU A 46 -6.19 8.99 -11.07
N VAL A 47 -5.87 8.15 -10.07
CA VAL A 47 -5.33 6.82 -10.29
C VAL A 47 -6.48 5.83 -10.40
N ILE A 48 -6.52 5.08 -11.49
CA ILE A 48 -7.48 3.99 -11.67
C ILE A 48 -6.88 2.71 -11.07
N PHE A 49 -7.59 2.11 -10.10
CA PHE A 49 -7.25 0.84 -9.47
C PHE A 49 -8.51 0.16 -8.94
N THR A 50 -8.43 -1.15 -8.70
CA THR A 50 -9.49 -1.88 -7.99
C THR A 50 -9.07 -2.08 -6.53
N ASN A 51 -9.92 -1.65 -5.61
CA ASN A 51 -9.69 -1.84 -4.18
C ASN A 51 -10.46 -3.06 -3.67
N LYS A 52 -9.73 -4.11 -3.26
CA LYS A 52 -10.26 -5.33 -2.63
C LYS A 52 -9.88 -5.42 -1.15
N SER A 53 -9.40 -4.31 -0.56
CA SER A 53 -8.93 -4.28 0.82
C SER A 53 -10.05 -4.59 1.81
N SER A 54 -9.65 -5.22 2.91
CA SER A 54 -10.49 -5.49 4.08
C SER A 54 -9.84 -4.90 5.32
N THR A 55 -10.47 -5.03 6.49
CA THR A 55 -9.83 -4.59 7.76
C THR A 55 -8.56 -5.37 8.09
N ASN A 56 -8.34 -6.54 7.47
CA ASN A 56 -7.22 -7.43 7.77
C ASN A 56 -6.12 -7.41 6.70
N GLU A 57 -6.35 -6.74 5.57
CA GLU A 57 -5.42 -6.76 4.44
C GLU A 57 -5.65 -5.54 3.53
N LEU A 58 -4.58 -4.84 3.18
CA LEU A 58 -4.54 -3.95 2.02
C LEU A 58 -4.43 -4.82 0.76
N ASN A 59 -5.33 -4.64 -0.21
CA ASN A 59 -5.29 -5.38 -1.47
C ASN A 59 -5.73 -4.46 -2.61
N LEU A 60 -4.77 -4.03 -3.42
CA LEU A 60 -4.95 -3.04 -4.50
C LEU A 60 -4.46 -3.62 -5.83
N GLU A 61 -5.35 -3.67 -6.82
CA GLU A 61 -5.05 -4.15 -8.17
C GLU A 61 -4.91 -2.96 -9.13
N PHE A 62 -3.74 -2.83 -9.74
CA PHE A 62 -3.39 -1.76 -10.66
C PHE A 62 -3.48 -2.17 -12.14
N GLY A 63 -3.64 -3.47 -12.41
CA GLY A 63 -3.62 -3.99 -13.78
C GLY A 63 -2.26 -3.79 -14.44
N ASN A 64 -2.25 -3.56 -15.74
CA ASN A 64 -1.01 -3.33 -16.49
C ASN A 64 -0.50 -1.90 -16.26
N THR A 65 0.72 -1.75 -15.75
CA THR A 65 1.28 -0.43 -15.45
C THR A 65 2.80 -0.41 -15.50
N ASN A 66 3.36 0.75 -15.85
CA ASN A 66 4.78 1.08 -15.71
C ASN A 66 4.99 2.36 -14.87
N LYS A 67 3.94 2.79 -14.15
CA LYS A 67 3.88 4.03 -13.35
C LYS A 67 4.26 3.74 -11.89
N ALA A 68 4.56 4.80 -11.13
CA ALA A 68 4.92 4.69 -9.70
C ALA A 68 3.75 5.22 -8.91
N TYR A 69 3.50 4.56 -7.81
CA TYR A 69 2.42 4.90 -6.93
C TYR A 69 2.95 5.08 -5.52
N LYS A 70 2.45 6.09 -4.84
CA LYS A 70 2.56 6.24 -3.40
C LYS A 70 1.22 5.85 -2.81
N ILE A 71 1.23 4.80 -2.00
CA ILE A 71 0.06 4.33 -1.27
C ILE A 71 0.23 4.77 0.19
N THR A 72 -0.76 5.47 0.72
CA THR A 72 -0.79 5.89 2.13
C THR A 72 -2.08 5.36 2.76
N PHE A 73 -1.98 4.80 3.96
CA PHE A 73 -3.13 4.30 4.71
C PHE A 73 -2.90 4.45 6.20
N LYS A 74 -3.98 4.31 6.97
CA LYS A 74 -3.97 4.34 8.44
C LYS A 74 -4.49 3.02 8.99
N THR A 75 -3.97 2.64 10.14
CA THR A 75 -4.46 1.50 10.92
C THR A 75 -4.95 1.99 12.28
N ASN A 76 -5.96 1.32 12.82
CA ASN A 76 -6.30 1.43 14.22
C ASN A 76 -5.57 0.34 15.01
N ILE A 77 -5.10 0.69 16.20
CA ILE A 77 -4.70 -0.32 17.20
C ILE A 77 -5.98 -0.86 17.81
N LYS A 78 -6.17 -2.18 17.78
CA LYS A 78 -7.33 -2.84 18.37
C LYS A 78 -7.40 -2.57 19.86
N GLU A 79 -8.61 -2.55 20.42
CA GLU A 79 -8.80 -2.21 21.83
C GLU A 79 -8.08 -3.21 22.75
N GLU A 80 -8.09 -4.51 22.40
CA GLU A 80 -7.39 -5.54 23.18
C GLU A 80 -5.87 -5.33 23.31
N GLU A 81 -5.24 -4.61 22.38
CA GLU A 81 -3.81 -4.33 22.43
C GLU A 81 -3.48 -3.08 23.25
N LYS A 82 -4.46 -2.21 23.54
CA LYS A 82 -4.19 -0.94 24.24
C LYS A 82 -3.85 -1.12 25.71
N ASP A 83 -4.40 -2.16 26.33
CA ASP A 83 -4.17 -2.49 27.74
C ASP A 83 -3.04 -3.51 27.94
N ARG A 84 -2.35 -3.92 26.85
CA ARG A 84 -1.28 -4.90 26.91
C ARG A 84 -0.05 -4.31 27.62
N GLU A 85 0.37 -4.94 28.71
CA GLU A 85 1.60 -4.54 29.40
C GLU A 85 2.85 -4.79 28.53
N GLY A 86 3.72 -3.78 28.45
CA GLY A 86 4.99 -3.84 27.71
C GLY A 86 4.98 -3.04 26.41
N TRP A 87 5.98 -3.25 25.56
CA TRP A 87 6.08 -2.61 24.25
C TRP A 87 5.40 -3.47 23.19
N ALA A 88 4.46 -2.88 22.45
CA ALA A 88 3.95 -3.46 21.22
C ALA A 88 4.86 -3.10 20.05
N LEU A 89 5.24 -4.10 19.25
CA LEU A 89 6.00 -3.93 18.01
C LEU A 89 5.13 -4.41 16.86
N TYR A 90 4.91 -3.55 15.87
CA TYR A 90 4.15 -3.87 14.67
C TYR A 90 5.08 -3.86 13.47
N HIS A 91 5.18 -4.98 12.78
CA HIS A 91 5.98 -5.11 11.57
C HIS A 91 5.08 -5.18 10.35
N ASN A 92 5.12 -4.14 9.53
CA ASN A 92 4.38 -4.07 8.28
C ASN A 92 5.15 -4.81 7.17
N THR A 93 4.45 -5.53 6.29
CA THR A 93 5.10 -6.23 5.17
C THR A 93 4.23 -6.10 3.93
N ALA A 94 4.72 -5.38 2.93
CA ALA A 94 4.06 -5.25 1.65
C ALA A 94 4.67 -6.20 0.61
N TYR A 95 3.82 -6.72 -0.27
CA TYR A 95 4.16 -7.54 -1.42
C TYR A 95 3.70 -6.85 -2.69
N LEU A 96 4.52 -6.92 -3.73
CA LEU A 96 4.19 -6.55 -5.10
C LEU A 96 4.26 -7.81 -5.95
N ASP A 97 3.14 -8.19 -6.55
CA ASP A 97 3.01 -9.32 -7.46
C ASP A 97 2.62 -8.81 -8.86
N SER A 98 3.04 -9.54 -9.90
CA SER A 98 2.75 -9.24 -11.31
C SER A 98 2.96 -10.49 -12.16
N ASP A 99 2.16 -10.65 -13.21
CA ASP A 99 2.30 -11.75 -14.16
C ASP A 99 3.47 -11.46 -15.13
N GLY A 100 4.71 -11.80 -14.78
CA GLY A 100 5.89 -11.51 -15.63
C GLY A 100 7.19 -12.15 -15.20
#